data_AF-A0A3R6WTH8-F1
#
_entry.id   AF-A0A3R6WTH8-F1
#
_cell.length_a   1.000
_cell.length_b   1.000
_cell.length_c   1.000
_cell.angle_alpha   90.00
_cell.angle_beta   90.00
_cell.angle_gamma   90.00
#
_symmetry.space_group_name_H-M   'P 1'
#
loop_
_entity.id
_entity.type
_entity.pdbx_description
1 polymer ?
#
loop_
_entity_poly.entity_id
_entity_poly.type
_entity_poly.pdbx_seq_one_letter_code
_entity_poly.pdbx_strand_id
1 'polypeptide(L)'
;MYYICGYLYQKYIRERLSMVVKSMIAILWFTGFLAEASVFAGSLGSNRYDNKILFAIGGFGGIAFCLWASKFLASHLGEGRIVKHVIYLGQNSIDLVIWQFLAFRIAIVLQIIFLKAKLSAITAFPTYDTEGIWWLVYVIAGIYGSLLWKFILEHNPLSGWMKRRYIIR
;
A
#
# COMPACT_ATOMS: atom_id res chain seq x y z
N MET A 1 0.53 17.08 -1.51
CA MET A 1 -0.64 17.34 -2.38
C MET A 1 -1.85 16.49 -1.99
N TYR A 2 -1.77 15.17 -2.05
CA TYR A 2 -2.93 14.28 -1.94
C TYR A 2 -3.78 14.37 -0.65
N TYR A 3 -3.17 14.71 0.51
CA TYR A 3 -3.92 14.98 1.75
C TYR A 3 -4.85 16.21 1.62
N ILE A 4 -4.37 17.28 0.98
CA ILE A 4 -5.15 18.50 0.73
C ILE A 4 -6.30 18.17 -0.24
N CYS A 5 -6.04 17.36 -1.26
CA CYS A 5 -7.04 16.93 -2.23
C CYS A 5 -8.16 16.09 -1.57
N GLY A 6 -7.80 15.18 -0.66
CA GLY A 6 -8.77 14.43 0.14
C GLY A 6 -9.61 15.33 1.05
N TYR A 7 -8.98 16.33 1.68
CA TYR A 7 -9.69 17.34 2.47
C TYR A 7 -10.66 18.17 1.61
N LEU A 8 -10.26 18.61 0.42
CA LEU A 8 -11.11 19.35 -0.51
C LEU A 8 -12.29 18.51 -1.00
N TYR A 9 -12.07 17.22 -1.33
CA TYR A 9 -13.14 16.28 -1.65
C TYR A 9 -14.14 16.15 -0.49
N GLN A 10 -13.62 16.03 0.74
CA GLN A 10 -14.46 15.95 1.93
C GLN A 10 -15.26 17.23 2.17
N LYS A 11 -14.68 18.41 1.93
CA LYS A 11 -15.34 19.69 2.20
C LYS A 11 -16.36 20.09 1.14
N TYR A 12 -16.07 19.88 -0.14
CA TYR A 12 -16.88 20.43 -1.23
C TYR A 12 -17.77 19.40 -1.93
N ILE A 13 -17.35 18.13 -1.99
CA ILE A 13 -18.02 17.08 -2.77
C ILE A 13 -18.82 16.15 -1.87
N ARG A 14 -18.35 15.87 -0.64
CA ARG A 14 -18.98 14.89 0.26
C ARG A 14 -20.39 15.29 0.70
N GLU A 15 -20.63 16.54 1.05
CA GLU A 15 -21.91 16.95 1.66
C GLU A 15 -22.97 17.33 0.62
N ARG A 16 -22.57 17.65 -0.62
CA ARG A 16 -23.48 18.18 -1.65
C ARG A 16 -24.01 17.16 -2.65
N LEU A 17 -23.45 15.96 -2.70
CA LEU A 17 -23.78 14.96 -3.73
C LEU A 17 -24.40 13.68 -3.14
N SER A 18 -25.39 13.12 -3.80
CA SER A 18 -25.99 11.82 -3.42
C SER A 18 -24.98 10.68 -3.60
N MET A 19 -25.20 9.56 -2.89
CA MET A 19 -24.31 8.40 -2.98
C MET A 19 -24.24 7.83 -4.40
N VAL A 20 -25.37 7.84 -5.13
CA VAL A 20 -25.46 7.36 -6.51
C VAL A 20 -24.54 8.16 -7.45
N VAL A 21 -24.59 9.49 -7.37
CA VAL A 21 -23.74 10.35 -8.22
C VAL A 21 -22.26 10.18 -7.88
N LYS A 22 -21.92 10.00 -6.60
CA LYS A 22 -20.54 9.68 -6.19
C LYS A 22 -20.07 8.33 -6.76
N SER A 23 -20.94 7.31 -6.76
CA SER A 23 -20.64 6.01 -7.35
C SER A 23 -20.41 6.12 -8.85
N MET A 24 -21.27 6.85 -9.58
CA MET A 24 -21.09 7.07 -11.02
C MET A 24 -19.76 7.77 -11.32
N ILE A 25 -19.44 8.84 -10.57
CA ILE A 25 -18.16 9.56 -10.72
C ILE A 25 -16.97 8.63 -10.44
N ALA A 26 -17.02 7.85 -9.37
CA ALA A 26 -15.94 6.92 -9.01
C ALA A 26 -15.73 5.82 -10.07
N ILE A 27 -16.83 5.26 -10.60
CA ILE A 27 -16.78 4.25 -11.67
C ILE A 27 -16.21 4.87 -12.95
N LEU A 28 -16.69 6.05 -13.35
CA LEU A 28 -16.17 6.79 -14.51
C LEU A 28 -14.67 7.06 -14.39
N TRP A 29 -14.20 7.48 -13.20
CA TRP A 29 -12.79 7.68 -12.93
C TRP A 29 -11.98 6.38 -13.01
N PHE A 30 -12.51 5.28 -12.47
CA PHE A 30 -11.85 3.99 -12.50
C PHE A 30 -11.76 3.42 -13.92
N THR A 31 -12.84 3.51 -14.69
CA THR A 31 -12.84 3.07 -16.11
C THR A 31 -11.95 3.95 -16.97
N GLY A 32 -11.92 5.26 -16.72
CA GLY A 32 -10.99 6.18 -17.36
C GLY A 32 -9.54 5.80 -17.07
N PHE A 33 -9.20 5.55 -15.81
CA PHE A 33 -7.87 5.10 -15.41
C PHE A 33 -7.46 3.77 -16.06
N LEU A 34 -8.36 2.78 -16.14
CA LEU A 34 -8.07 1.51 -16.81
C LEU A 34 -7.87 1.67 -18.32
N ALA A 35 -8.65 2.54 -18.96
CA ALA A 35 -8.46 2.85 -20.37
C ALA A 35 -7.11 3.53 -20.62
N GLU A 36 -6.73 4.50 -19.79
CA GLU A 36 -5.41 5.13 -19.83
C GLU A 36 -4.27 4.11 -19.63
N ALA A 37 -4.40 3.21 -18.65
CA ALA A 37 -3.40 2.18 -18.38
C ALA A 37 -3.23 1.19 -19.55
N SER A 38 -4.26 0.98 -20.37
CA SER A 38 -4.21 0.12 -21.56
C SER A 38 -3.52 0.76 -22.77
N VAL A 39 -3.54 2.10 -22.85
CA VAL A 39 -2.98 2.87 -23.97
C VAL A 39 -1.57 3.37 -23.65
N PHE A 40 -1.33 3.76 -22.41
CA PHE A 40 -0.03 4.22 -21.93
C PHE A 40 0.63 3.10 -21.14
N ALA A 41 1.56 2.38 -21.78
CA ALA A 41 2.42 1.39 -21.14
C ALA A 41 3.49 2.02 -20.22
N GLY A 42 3.14 3.14 -19.55
CA GLY A 42 3.95 3.76 -18.53
C GLY A 42 3.94 2.86 -17.30
N SER A 43 4.97 2.02 -17.17
CA SER A 43 5.22 1.31 -15.92
C SER A 43 5.61 2.32 -14.85
N LEU A 44 4.78 2.45 -13.80
CA LEU A 44 5.14 3.16 -12.57
C LEU A 44 6.49 2.68 -12.03
N GLY A 45 6.83 1.40 -12.23
CA GLY A 45 8.10 0.79 -11.85
C GLY A 45 9.28 1.18 -12.75
N SER A 46 9.05 1.60 -14.00
CA SER A 46 10.12 2.09 -14.89
C SER A 46 10.32 3.62 -14.80
N ASN A 47 9.53 4.29 -13.94
CA ASN A 47 9.60 5.73 -13.67
C ASN A 47 9.46 6.60 -14.94
N ARG A 48 8.80 6.07 -15.98
CA ARG A 48 8.49 6.80 -17.22
C ARG A 48 7.10 7.39 -17.14
N TYR A 49 7.03 8.72 -17.08
CA TYR A 49 5.79 9.49 -17.06
C TYR A 49 5.59 10.15 -18.42
N ASP A 50 5.12 9.37 -19.40
CA ASP A 50 4.95 9.85 -20.77
C ASP A 50 3.95 11.01 -20.86
N ASN A 51 2.90 10.99 -20.02
CA ASN A 51 1.94 12.09 -19.92
C ASN A 51 1.74 12.54 -18.46
N LYS A 52 2.46 13.59 -18.07
CA LYS A 52 2.44 14.15 -16.70
C LYS A 52 1.09 14.70 -16.27
N ILE A 53 0.32 15.26 -17.21
CA ILE A 53 -1.00 15.86 -16.93
C ILE A 53 -2.02 14.76 -16.65
N LEU A 54 -2.04 13.75 -17.51
CA LEU A 54 -2.88 12.56 -17.36
C LEU A 54 -2.56 11.84 -16.05
N PHE A 55 -1.28 11.68 -15.72
CA PHE A 55 -0.83 11.09 -14.46
C PHE A 55 -1.37 11.84 -13.23
N ALA A 56 -1.30 13.19 -13.24
CA ALA A 56 -1.83 13.99 -12.15
C ALA A 56 -3.35 13.81 -12.01
N ILE A 57 -4.09 13.89 -13.13
CA ILE A 57 -5.54 13.69 -13.18
C ILE A 57 -5.94 12.30 -12.69
N GLY A 58 -5.26 11.25 -13.15
CA GLY A 58 -5.44 9.87 -12.68
C GLY A 58 -5.17 9.72 -11.18
N GLY A 59 -4.16 10.43 -10.65
CA GLY A 59 -3.91 10.48 -9.20
C GLY A 59 -5.09 11.07 -8.40
N PHE A 60 -5.72 12.14 -8.89
CA PHE A 60 -6.94 12.70 -8.27
C PHE A 60 -8.13 11.75 -8.39
N GLY A 61 -8.33 11.14 -9.55
CA GLY A 61 -9.37 10.13 -9.79
C GLY A 61 -9.21 8.93 -8.85
N GLY A 62 -7.97 8.46 -8.68
CA GLY A 62 -7.62 7.38 -7.75
C GLY A 62 -7.98 7.71 -6.30
N ILE A 63 -7.74 8.93 -5.83
CA ILE A 63 -8.16 9.33 -4.48
C ILE A 63 -9.69 9.30 -4.34
N ALA A 64 -10.40 9.87 -5.31
CA ALA A 64 -11.86 9.91 -5.27
C ALA A 64 -12.45 8.49 -5.26
N PHE A 65 -11.88 7.60 -6.07
CA PHE A 65 -12.22 6.18 -6.10
C PHE A 65 -11.91 5.48 -4.77
N CYS A 66 -10.70 5.64 -4.21
CA CYS A 66 -10.32 5.03 -2.93
C CYS A 66 -11.24 5.48 -1.78
N LEU A 67 -11.60 6.76 -1.72
CA LEU A 67 -12.53 7.29 -0.71
C LEU A 67 -13.95 6.76 -0.90
N TRP A 68 -14.42 6.64 -2.14
CA TRP A 68 -15.70 6.04 -2.44
C TRP A 68 -15.74 4.54 -2.08
N ALA A 69 -14.75 3.78 -2.53
CA ALA A 69 -14.62 2.36 -2.27
C ALA A 69 -14.54 2.08 -0.77
N SER A 70 -13.77 2.86 -0.01
CA SER A 70 -13.70 2.74 1.45
C SER A 70 -15.07 2.93 2.12
N LYS A 71 -15.88 3.88 1.65
CA LYS A 71 -17.23 4.11 2.18
C LYS A 71 -18.21 3.02 1.77
N PHE A 72 -18.16 2.60 0.52
CA PHE A 72 -18.99 1.52 0.00
C PHE A 72 -18.73 0.23 0.77
N LEU A 73 -17.45 -0.09 0.99
CA LEU A 73 -17.01 -1.22 1.81
C LEU A 73 -17.47 -1.04 3.25
N ALA A 74 -17.30 0.14 3.86
CA ALA A 74 -17.77 0.37 5.23
C ALA A 74 -19.30 0.29 5.39
N SER A 75 -20.08 0.58 4.35
CA SER A 75 -21.54 0.51 4.41
C SER A 75 -22.09 -0.90 4.14
N HIS A 76 -21.34 -1.76 3.43
CA HIS A 76 -21.78 -3.11 3.05
C HIS A 76 -21.09 -4.22 3.84
N LEU A 77 -19.87 -3.98 4.33
CA LEU A 77 -19.16 -4.90 5.20
C LEU A 77 -19.45 -4.54 6.66
N GLY A 78 -20.03 -5.49 7.40
CA GLY A 78 -20.19 -5.36 8.85
C GLY A 78 -18.85 -5.45 9.60
N GLU A 79 -18.90 -5.53 10.93
CA GLU A 79 -17.71 -5.56 11.80
C GLU A 79 -17.00 -6.94 11.86
N GLY A 80 -16.85 -7.61 10.72
CA GLY A 80 -16.18 -8.90 10.63
C GLY A 80 -14.69 -8.83 11.00
N ARG A 81 -14.10 -9.98 11.35
CA ARG A 81 -12.67 -10.10 11.68
C ARG A 81 -11.76 -9.60 10.57
N ILE A 82 -12.12 -9.84 9.31
CA ILE A 82 -11.38 -9.39 8.13
C ILE A 82 -11.35 -7.85 8.07
N VAL A 83 -12.48 -7.19 8.32
CA VAL A 83 -12.57 -5.72 8.33
C VAL A 83 -11.69 -5.13 9.42
N LYS A 84 -11.72 -5.71 10.64
CA LYS A 84 -10.84 -5.30 11.74
C LYS A 84 -9.37 -5.47 11.38
N HIS A 85 -9.00 -6.56 10.71
CA HIS A 85 -7.63 -6.75 10.22
C HIS A 85 -7.23 -5.72 9.17
N VAL A 86 -8.08 -5.42 8.19
CA VAL A 86 -7.80 -4.40 7.16
C VAL A 86 -7.62 -3.01 7.81
N ILE A 87 -8.47 -2.66 8.77
CA ILE A 87 -8.33 -1.40 9.53
C ILE A 87 -6.99 -1.36 10.28
N TYR A 88 -6.63 -2.46 10.96
CA TYR A 88 -5.36 -2.56 11.67
C TYR A 88 -4.16 -2.40 10.71
N LEU A 89 -4.18 -3.07 9.56
CA LEU A 89 -3.13 -2.91 8.55
C LEU A 89 -3.04 -1.45 8.06
N GLY A 90 -4.18 -0.79 7.84
CA GLY A 90 -4.22 0.61 7.44
C GLY A 90 -3.63 1.57 8.47
N GLN A 91 -3.91 1.35 9.76
CA GLN A 91 -3.35 2.14 10.87
C GLN A 91 -1.83 2.00 10.99
N ASN A 92 -1.29 0.83 10.61
CA ASN A 92 0.14 0.51 10.64
C ASN A 92 0.82 0.68 9.26
N SER A 93 0.16 1.32 8.29
CA SER A 93 0.64 1.41 6.89
C SER A 93 2.03 2.02 6.75
N ILE A 94 2.37 3.05 7.53
CA ILE A 94 3.72 3.65 7.52
C ILE A 94 4.76 2.65 8.03
N ASP A 95 4.45 1.96 9.13
CA ASP A 95 5.35 0.96 9.71
C ASP A 95 5.58 -0.19 8.73
N LEU A 96 4.52 -0.64 8.02
CA LEU A 96 4.63 -1.63 6.95
C LEU A 96 5.60 -1.16 5.85
N VAL A 97 5.45 0.08 5.36
CA VAL A 97 6.30 0.62 4.28
C VAL A 97 7.76 0.76 4.70
N ILE A 98 8.02 1.10 5.97
CA ILE A 98 9.39 1.21 6.50
C ILE A 98 10.02 -0.18 6.65
N TRP A 99 9.30 -1.12 7.26
CA TRP A 99 9.87 -2.40 7.66
C TRP A 99 9.80 -3.48 6.58
N GLN A 100 9.02 -3.30 5.51
CA GLN A 100 8.91 -4.29 4.43
C GLN A 100 10.25 -4.60 3.76
N PHE A 101 11.13 -3.61 3.61
CA PHE A 101 12.44 -3.83 2.97
C PHE A 101 13.35 -4.70 3.84
N LEU A 102 13.23 -4.58 5.16
CA LEU A 102 13.94 -5.45 6.10
C LEU A 102 13.32 -6.86 6.10
N ALA A 103 11.99 -6.95 6.10
CA ALA A 103 11.29 -8.23 6.02
C ALA A 103 11.61 -9.00 4.73
N PHE A 104 11.77 -8.31 3.60
CA PHE A 104 12.16 -8.92 2.33
C PHE A 104 13.57 -9.50 2.37
N ARG A 105 14.50 -8.96 3.17
CA ARG A 105 15.83 -9.57 3.34
C ARG A 105 15.74 -10.95 3.94
N ILE A 106 14.82 -11.18 4.87
CA ILE A 106 14.57 -12.50 5.44
C ILE A 106 14.08 -13.47 4.35
N ALA A 107 13.16 -13.02 3.49
CA ALA A 107 12.68 -13.82 2.36
C ALA A 107 13.80 -14.13 1.35
N ILE A 108 14.68 -13.18 1.04
CA ILE A 108 15.84 -13.39 0.16
C ILE A 108 16.81 -14.42 0.76
N VAL A 109 17.09 -14.34 2.07
CA VAL A 109 17.95 -15.33 2.74
C VAL A 109 17.34 -16.73 2.67
N LEU A 110 16.03 -16.86 2.90
CA LEU A 110 15.33 -18.13 2.73
C LEU A 110 15.47 -18.65 1.29
N GLN A 111 15.26 -17.80 0.29
CA GLN A 111 15.44 -18.16 -1.12
C GLN A 111 16.85 -18.65 -1.44
N ILE A 112 17.89 -17.99 -0.91
CA ILE A 112 19.28 -18.41 -1.14
C ILE A 112 19.51 -19.83 -0.61
N ILE A 113 18.94 -20.16 0.55
CA ILE A 113 19.04 -21.49 1.15
C ILE A 113 18.30 -22.54 0.31
N PHE A 114 17.05 -22.26 -0.07
CA PHE A 114 16.21 -23.22 -0.81
C PHE A 114 16.65 -23.42 -2.27
N LEU A 115 17.06 -22.35 -2.95
CA LEU A 115 17.48 -22.37 -4.36
C LEU A 115 18.98 -22.64 -4.51
N LYS A 116 19.72 -22.84 -3.40
CA LYS A 116 21.18 -23.00 -3.36
C LYS A 116 21.90 -21.91 -4.18
N ALA A 117 21.41 -20.68 -4.08
CA ALA A 117 21.95 -19.56 -4.82
C ALA A 117 23.29 -19.08 -4.25
N LYS A 118 24.04 -18.29 -5.02
CA LYS A 118 25.27 -17.66 -4.54
C LYS A 118 24.94 -16.65 -3.44
N LEU A 119 25.79 -16.56 -2.42
CA LEU A 119 25.62 -15.60 -1.32
C LEU A 119 25.56 -14.15 -1.79
N SER A 120 26.16 -13.84 -2.95
CA SER A 120 26.06 -12.52 -3.60
C SER A 120 24.62 -12.10 -3.92
N ALA A 121 23.67 -13.03 -4.01
CA ALA A 121 22.26 -12.73 -4.21
C ALA A 121 21.61 -12.00 -3.01
N ILE A 122 22.29 -11.94 -1.85
CA ILE A 122 21.77 -11.21 -0.68
C ILE A 122 21.60 -9.72 -0.93
N THR A 123 22.32 -9.16 -1.91
CA THR A 123 22.24 -7.75 -2.30
C THR A 123 21.10 -7.46 -3.28
N ALA A 124 20.41 -8.49 -3.80
CA ALA A 124 19.28 -8.33 -4.71
C ALA A 124 18.23 -7.39 -4.10
N PHE A 125 17.70 -6.46 -4.90
CA PHE A 125 16.75 -5.48 -4.41
C PHE A 125 15.67 -5.23 -5.46
N PRO A 126 14.38 -5.11 -5.08
CA PRO A 126 13.82 -5.33 -3.73
C PRO A 126 13.58 -6.83 -3.40
N THR A 127 13.52 -7.68 -4.42
CA THR A 127 13.27 -9.12 -4.35
C THR A 127 14.32 -9.88 -5.17
N TYR A 128 14.58 -11.14 -4.85
CA TYR A 128 15.50 -11.98 -5.62
C TYR A 128 14.80 -12.74 -6.75
N ASP A 129 13.80 -13.56 -6.40
CA ASP A 129 12.97 -14.30 -7.36
C ASP A 129 11.49 -14.18 -6.97
N THR A 130 10.60 -13.89 -7.92
CA THR A 130 9.16 -13.76 -7.67
C THR A 130 8.33 -14.83 -8.35
N GLU A 131 8.97 -15.79 -9.03
CA GLU A 131 8.28 -16.86 -9.74
C GLU A 131 7.64 -17.90 -8.78
N GLY A 132 6.66 -18.63 -9.29
CA GLY A 132 6.00 -19.71 -8.54
C GLY A 132 5.28 -19.21 -7.28
N ILE A 133 5.68 -19.72 -6.11
CA ILE A 133 5.07 -19.36 -4.81
C ILE A 133 5.79 -18.21 -4.10
N TRP A 134 6.95 -17.78 -4.62
CA TRP A 134 7.80 -16.82 -3.92
C TRP A 134 7.16 -15.43 -3.79
N TRP A 135 6.34 -15.00 -4.75
CA TRP A 135 5.57 -13.76 -4.62
C TRP A 135 4.68 -13.77 -3.36
N LEU A 136 4.07 -14.90 -3.02
CA LEU A 136 3.22 -15.04 -1.83
C LEU A 136 4.06 -14.94 -0.55
N VAL A 137 5.25 -15.53 -0.55
CA VAL A 137 6.21 -15.42 0.56
C VAL A 137 6.59 -13.96 0.78
N TYR A 138 6.86 -13.19 -0.27
CA TYR A 138 7.11 -11.76 -0.16
C TYR A 138 5.89 -10.98 0.34
N VAL A 139 4.67 -11.27 -0.11
CA VAL A 139 3.46 -10.62 0.40
C VAL A 139 3.30 -10.87 1.91
N ILE A 140 3.44 -12.13 2.35
CA ILE A 140 3.33 -12.51 3.76
C ILE A 140 4.45 -11.86 4.58
N ALA A 141 5.70 -11.91 4.11
CA ALA A 141 6.83 -11.31 4.80
C ALA A 141 6.69 -9.77 4.90
N GLY A 142 6.32 -9.11 3.80
CA GLY A 142 6.14 -7.66 3.75
C GLY A 142 5.04 -7.16 4.67
N ILE A 143 3.97 -7.92 4.85
CA ILE A 143 2.88 -7.56 5.77
C ILE A 143 3.23 -7.99 7.20
N TYR A 144 3.29 -9.30 7.44
CA TYR A 144 3.38 -9.83 8.79
C TYR A 144 4.79 -9.76 9.37
N GLY A 145 5.84 -9.89 8.55
CA GLY A 145 7.22 -9.68 8.99
C GLY A 145 7.46 -8.23 9.42
N SER A 146 6.88 -7.26 8.71
CA SER A 146 6.94 -5.85 9.10
C SER A 146 6.22 -5.57 10.41
N LEU A 147 5.03 -6.14 10.61
CA LEU A 147 4.29 -6.03 11.88
C LEU A 147 5.03 -6.71 13.04
N LEU A 148 5.62 -7.87 12.79
CA LEU A 148 6.43 -8.56 13.78
C LEU A 148 7.64 -7.72 14.19
N TRP A 149 8.30 -7.09 13.22
CA TRP A 149 9.43 -6.21 13.51
C TRP A 149 9.02 -5.00 14.34
N LYS A 150 7.90 -4.36 13.97
CA LYS A 150 7.28 -3.32 14.79
C LYS A 150 7.04 -3.80 16.22
N PHE A 151 6.41 -4.97 16.38
CA PHE A 151 6.10 -5.54 17.68
C PHE A 151 7.36 -5.76 18.54
N ILE A 152 8.42 -6.31 17.94
CA ILE A 152 9.71 -6.52 18.61
C ILE A 152 10.29 -5.19 19.11
N LEU A 153 10.24 -4.14 18.28
CA LEU A 153 10.77 -2.82 18.64
C LEU A 153 9.97 -2.16 19.78
N GLU A 154 8.65 -2.32 19.78
CA GLU A 154 7.77 -1.77 20.82
C GLU A 154 7.93 -2.46 22.18
N HIS A 155 8.34 -3.73 22.21
CA HIS A 155 8.46 -4.54 23.43
C HIS A 155 9.91 -4.78 23.88
N ASN A 156 10.89 -4.15 23.21
CA ASN A 156 12.29 -4.22 23.61
C ASN A 156 12.56 -3.34 24.86
N PRO A 157 13.53 -3.69 25.73
CA PRO A 157 14.03 -2.83 26.82
C PRO A 157 14.32 -1.37 26.43
N LEU A 158 14.68 -1.11 25.17
CA LEU A 158 14.98 0.22 24.64
C LEU A 158 13.73 0.99 24.15
N SER A 159 12.55 0.39 24.17
CA SER A 159 11.31 0.99 23.64
C SER A 159 10.99 2.33 24.28
N GLY A 160 11.19 2.47 25.59
CA GLY A 160 10.97 3.74 26.32
C GLY A 160 11.94 4.85 25.94
N TRP A 161 13.13 4.52 25.45
CA TRP A 161 14.07 5.49 24.88
C TRP A 161 13.66 5.85 23.43
N MET A 162 13.28 4.85 22.65
CA MET A 162 12.89 5.02 21.25
C MET A 162 11.61 5.85 21.09
N LYS A 163 10.61 5.66 21.97
CA LYS A 163 9.39 6.47 22.02
C LYS A 163 9.67 7.94 22.35
N ARG A 164 10.59 8.21 23.29
CA ARG A 164 11.02 9.58 23.63
C ARG A 164 11.72 10.30 22.46
N ARG A 165 12.28 9.55 21.52
CA ARG A 165 12.99 10.06 20.33
C ARG A 165 12.11 10.04 19.06
N TYR A 166 10.82 9.71 19.17
CA TYR A 166 9.88 9.58 18.04
C TYR A 166 10.33 8.57 16.96
N ILE A 167 11.16 7.58 17.34
CA ILE A 167 11.62 6.51 16.43
C ILE A 167 10.51 5.46 16.25
N ILE A 168 9.70 5.25 17.28
CA ILE A 168 8.53 4.37 17.28
C ILE A 168 7.37 5.16 17.89
N ARG A 169 6.15 4.95 17.38
CA ARG A 169 4.92 5.59 17.88
C ARG A 169 4.35 4.93 19.13
#